data_AF-A0A0P6J4J2-F1
#
_entry.id   AF-A0A0P6J4J2-F1
#
_cell.length_a   1.000
_cell.length_b   1.000
_cell.length_c   1.000
_cell.angle_alpha   90.00
_cell.angle_beta   90.00
_cell.angle_gamma   90.00
#
_symmetry.space_group_name_H-M   'P 1'
#
loop_
_entity.id
_entity.type
_entity.pdbx_description
1 polymer ?
#
loop_
_entity_poly.entity_id
_entity_poly.type
_entity_poly.pdbx_seq_one_letter_code
_entity_poly.pdbx_strand_id
1 'polypeptide(L)'
;MASALRGAPPGTAARPKAKAAKLLDVLSALEGDEPGSDREEIFIAPPDNAAGDFTDEDSGDEDCPRGPRLPGSVLHASVVSEDSGSEEGSGELALQPASKRQKAGADDQRIWAERDVQPDFSSWTASDPHIEDLRSQELSPVGLFELFFDEGTINFIVDKTNRYAQQKGIALGLTAQELKCVLGILILSGYISYPRRRMFWETSPDSHHPLVADAIRRDRFELIFSYLHFADNSELDESDRFAKVRPLIVRMNCNFQKHAPLEEFYSFGQSTWECLDPRGSRRLPAVRLGYRVWCGTTISGYLVWFEPSQGTLFTRPERGLDLGGSMVLRFVDALRARGCLPYHVFFDKVFTSVKLMSILREKGIKATGTVREHRTDRCPPKDPKLLRKMKRGSSDYKVDEHKEILVCRRHDSSVSNTCSSALGIEPMRLARQHTGAAGARAQVHPPSLLKLYQEKAGGVGRLDQNIAKYRVKIRGLKWYSSFIGYVIDAALNNAWQLHRICCPDRRVDLLAFRRYVTCVYLESNADTTSQGRRGRRLETESRFDMTGHWIIHQHKRTRCALCHSQTNTRCEKCQKGVHAKCFRKYHTR
;
A
#
# COMPACT_ATOMS: atom_id res chain seq x y z
N MET A 1 36.99 -50.87 46.67
CA MET A 1 37.02 -51.65 45.41
C MET A 1 35.59 -51.74 44.88
N ALA A 2 35.22 -50.84 43.98
CA ALA A 2 33.87 -50.72 43.45
C ALA A 2 33.84 -51.17 41.99
N SER A 3 32.95 -52.11 41.69
CA SER A 3 32.71 -52.70 40.37
C SER A 3 31.61 -51.95 39.62
N ALA A 4 31.70 -52.01 38.30
CA ALA A 4 30.98 -51.25 37.29
C ALA A 4 29.50 -51.66 37.11
N LEU A 5 28.69 -50.71 36.65
CA LEU A 5 27.51 -50.97 35.81
C LEU A 5 27.31 -49.80 34.83
N ARG A 6 27.25 -50.13 33.54
CA ARG A 6 27.11 -49.24 32.39
C ARG A 6 25.66 -48.74 32.28
N GLY A 7 25.46 -47.43 32.24
CA GLY A 7 24.19 -46.78 31.87
C GLY A 7 24.17 -46.36 30.40
N ALA A 8 23.08 -46.66 29.71
CA ALA A 8 22.80 -46.25 28.34
C ALA A 8 22.60 -44.71 28.22
N PRO A 9 22.93 -44.07 27.08
CA PRO A 9 22.69 -42.65 26.90
C PRO A 9 21.20 -42.37 26.56
N PRO A 10 20.63 -41.25 27.02
CA PRO A 10 19.23 -40.91 26.81
C PRO A 10 18.98 -40.47 25.36
N GLY A 11 17.82 -40.86 24.84
CA GLY A 11 17.35 -40.50 23.50
C GLY A 11 17.26 -38.98 23.31
N THR A 12 17.79 -38.52 22.19
CA THR A 12 17.71 -37.14 21.70
C THR A 12 16.25 -36.78 21.40
N ALA A 13 15.62 -36.04 22.32
CA ALA A 13 14.35 -35.36 22.06
C ALA A 13 14.54 -34.35 20.92
N ALA A 14 13.83 -34.54 19.82
CA ALA A 14 13.76 -33.58 18.72
C ALA A 14 13.21 -32.25 19.25
N ARG A 15 13.99 -31.16 19.14
CA ARG A 15 13.51 -29.80 19.40
C ARG A 15 12.34 -29.47 18.45
N PRO A 16 11.21 -28.93 18.94
CA PRO A 16 10.12 -28.53 18.08
C PRO A 16 10.54 -27.33 17.22
N LYS A 17 10.25 -27.39 15.92
CA LYS A 17 10.34 -26.22 15.02
C LYS A 17 9.49 -25.10 15.64
N ALA A 18 10.07 -23.92 15.84
CA ALA A 18 9.34 -22.76 16.35
C ALA A 18 8.11 -22.50 15.45
N LYS A 19 6.90 -22.65 16.00
CA LYS A 19 5.66 -22.29 15.30
C LYS A 19 5.61 -20.77 15.21
N ALA A 20 5.32 -20.24 14.02
CA ALA A 20 5.01 -18.82 13.86
C ALA A 20 3.87 -18.43 14.82
N ALA A 21 4.03 -17.32 15.55
CA ALA A 21 3.01 -16.85 16.48
C ALA A 21 1.75 -16.41 15.70
N LYS A 22 0.57 -16.75 16.21
CA LYS A 22 -0.69 -16.24 15.64
C LYS A 22 -0.89 -14.79 16.05
N LEU A 23 -1.54 -14.01 15.21
CA LEU A 23 -1.81 -12.60 15.49
C LEU A 23 -2.55 -12.42 16.83
N LEU A 24 -3.55 -13.25 17.12
CA LEU A 24 -4.29 -13.18 18.39
C LEU A 24 -3.38 -13.29 19.61
N ASP A 25 -2.38 -14.18 19.56
CA ASP A 25 -1.44 -14.39 20.67
C ASP A 25 -0.53 -13.17 20.85
N VAL A 26 -0.07 -12.57 19.75
CA VAL A 26 0.77 -11.35 19.75
C VAL A 26 -0.02 -10.14 20.24
N LEU A 27 -1.25 -9.94 19.77
CA LEU A 27 -2.10 -8.84 20.22
C LEU A 27 -2.44 -8.98 21.72
N SER A 28 -2.72 -10.21 22.20
CA SER A 28 -3.00 -10.46 23.61
C SER A 28 -1.79 -10.20 24.52
N ALA A 29 -0.57 -10.41 24.02
CA ALA A 29 0.66 -10.10 24.75
C ALA A 29 0.89 -8.59 24.88
N LEU A 30 0.57 -7.82 23.83
CA LEU A 30 0.74 -6.37 23.82
C LEU A 30 -0.32 -5.61 24.63
N GLU A 31 -1.46 -6.24 24.96
CA GLU A 31 -2.49 -5.64 25.84
C GLU A 31 -2.00 -5.44 27.30
N GLY A 32 -0.86 -6.02 27.69
CA GLY A 32 -0.28 -5.94 29.04
C GLY A 32 0.82 -4.89 29.24
N ASP A 33 1.33 -4.26 28.17
CA ASP A 33 2.45 -3.32 28.22
C ASP A 33 1.98 -1.85 28.16
N GLU A 34 2.50 -1.00 29.04
CA GLU A 34 2.26 0.45 29.02
C GLU A 34 2.71 1.04 27.67
N PRO A 35 1.96 2.00 27.08
CA PRO A 35 2.22 2.47 25.73
C PRO A 35 3.55 3.25 25.64
N GLY A 36 4.62 2.52 25.30
CA GLY A 36 5.89 3.09 24.84
C GLY A 36 5.69 3.84 23.52
N SER A 37 6.49 4.89 23.32
CA SER A 37 6.38 5.88 22.23
C SER A 37 6.61 5.35 20.81
N ASP A 38 6.87 4.06 20.61
CA ASP A 38 7.14 3.49 19.29
C ASP A 38 5.94 2.69 18.78
N ARG A 39 5.35 3.15 17.67
CA ARG A 39 4.29 2.42 16.96
C ARG A 39 4.89 1.16 16.35
N GLU A 40 4.64 0.00 16.94
CA GLU A 40 5.05 -1.26 16.33
C GLU A 40 4.23 -1.53 15.05
N GLU A 41 4.90 -1.88 13.95
CA GLU A 41 4.24 -2.33 12.73
C GLU A 41 4.28 -3.87 12.70
N ILE A 42 3.11 -4.52 12.74
CA ILE A 42 2.98 -5.97 12.64
C ILE A 42 2.60 -6.34 11.22
N PHE A 43 3.42 -7.21 10.62
CA PHE A 43 3.13 -7.79 9.32
C PHE A 43 2.46 -9.15 9.48
N ILE A 44 1.37 -9.34 8.74
CA ILE A 44 0.65 -10.61 8.69
C ILE A 44 0.71 -11.21 7.31
N ALA A 45 0.69 -12.54 7.27
CA ALA A 45 0.40 -13.25 6.04
C ALA A 45 -1.13 -13.35 5.82
N PRO A 46 -1.61 -13.62 4.60
CA PRO A 46 -3.02 -13.95 4.37
C PRO A 46 -3.46 -15.13 5.25
N PRO A 47 -4.76 -15.37 5.49
CA PRO A 47 -5.20 -16.57 6.20
C PRO A 47 -4.62 -17.85 5.58
N ASP A 48 -4.29 -18.88 6.38
CA ASP A 48 -3.64 -20.10 5.86
C ASP A 48 -4.53 -20.86 4.85
N ASN A 49 -5.86 -20.76 4.97
CA ASN A 49 -6.85 -21.23 4.00
C ASN A 49 -7.47 -20.06 3.23
N ALA A 50 -6.68 -19.09 2.75
CA ALA A 50 -7.18 -17.89 2.07
C ALA A 50 -8.12 -18.18 0.88
N ALA A 51 -7.99 -19.35 0.25
CA ALA A 51 -8.87 -19.80 -0.83
C ALA A 51 -10.22 -20.38 -0.35
N GLY A 52 -10.36 -20.77 0.91
CA GLY A 52 -11.58 -21.43 1.41
C GLY A 52 -12.75 -20.48 1.67
N ASP A 53 -13.97 -21.01 1.61
CA ASP A 53 -15.23 -20.25 1.78
C ASP A 53 -15.40 -19.59 3.15
N PHE A 54 -14.86 -20.19 4.21
CA PHE A 54 -14.90 -19.64 5.58
C PHE A 54 -14.17 -18.29 5.70
N THR A 55 -13.25 -17.98 4.78
CA THR A 55 -12.53 -16.69 4.79
C THR A 55 -13.33 -15.54 4.18
N ASP A 56 -14.50 -15.83 3.62
CA ASP A 56 -15.44 -14.83 3.12
C ASP A 56 -16.50 -14.42 4.16
N GLU A 57 -16.55 -15.09 5.32
CA GLU A 57 -17.55 -14.79 6.35
C GLU A 57 -17.32 -13.43 7.02
N ASP A 58 -18.40 -12.64 7.06
CA ASP A 58 -18.47 -11.31 7.63
C ASP A 58 -18.42 -11.41 9.18
N SER A 59 -17.49 -10.73 9.86
CA SER A 59 -17.32 -10.84 11.32
C SER A 59 -18.42 -10.17 12.18
N GLY A 60 -19.62 -10.01 11.62
CA GLY A 60 -20.81 -9.46 12.28
C GLY A 60 -20.89 -7.92 12.30
N ASP A 61 -22.09 -7.43 12.65
CA ASP A 61 -22.53 -6.03 12.52
C ASP A 61 -21.61 -4.99 13.21
N GLU A 62 -21.32 -3.90 12.49
CA GLU A 62 -20.50 -2.76 12.98
C GLU A 62 -21.14 -2.06 14.19
N ASP A 63 -22.45 -2.22 14.40
CA ASP A 63 -23.19 -1.60 15.51
C ASP A 63 -23.06 -2.34 16.85
N CYS A 64 -22.29 -3.43 16.91
CA CYS A 64 -22.16 -4.22 18.13
C CYS A 64 -20.95 -3.75 18.98
N PRO A 65 -21.12 -3.32 20.26
CA PRO A 65 -20.15 -2.49 21.04
C PRO A 65 -18.76 -3.09 21.36
N ARG A 66 -18.45 -4.28 20.86
CA ARG A 66 -17.21 -5.01 21.15
C ARG A 66 -16.14 -4.76 20.06
N GLY A 67 -15.32 -3.74 20.27
CA GLY A 67 -13.92 -3.62 19.77
C GLY A 67 -13.69 -3.55 18.25
N PRO A 68 -12.42 -3.43 17.79
CA PRO A 68 -12.08 -3.52 16.37
C PRO A 68 -12.16 -4.98 15.96
N ARG A 69 -13.08 -5.28 15.06
CA ARG A 69 -13.29 -6.63 14.56
C ARG A 69 -12.35 -6.86 13.38
N LEU A 70 -11.15 -7.32 13.67
CA LEU A 70 -10.43 -8.09 12.66
C LEU A 70 -11.26 -9.36 12.37
N PRO A 71 -11.38 -9.77 11.11
CA PRO A 71 -12.05 -11.02 10.78
C PRO A 71 -11.38 -12.17 11.53
N GLY A 72 -12.13 -13.18 11.98
CA GLY A 72 -11.56 -14.32 12.70
C GLY A 72 -10.41 -14.99 11.93
N SER A 73 -10.52 -15.02 10.59
CA SER A 73 -9.48 -15.49 9.69
C SER A 73 -8.17 -14.66 9.76
N VAL A 74 -8.26 -13.35 10.02
CA VAL A 74 -7.11 -12.46 10.19
C VAL A 74 -6.51 -12.57 11.61
N LEU A 75 -7.34 -12.73 12.65
CA LEU A 75 -6.87 -12.97 14.02
C LEU A 75 -6.07 -14.27 14.14
N HIS A 76 -6.41 -15.27 13.33
CA HIS A 76 -5.67 -16.54 13.26
C HIS A 76 -4.54 -16.54 12.24
N ALA A 77 -4.30 -15.44 11.52
CA ALA A 77 -3.20 -15.33 10.59
C ALA A 77 -1.84 -15.40 11.30
N SER A 78 -0.86 -15.99 10.63
CA SER A 78 0.51 -16.05 11.12
C SER A 78 1.17 -14.68 11.04
N VAL A 79 1.78 -14.24 12.14
CA VAL A 79 2.64 -13.04 12.14
C VAL A 79 3.94 -13.38 11.44
N VAL A 80 4.32 -12.54 10.49
CA VAL A 80 5.57 -12.69 9.75
C VAL A 80 6.66 -11.98 10.55
N SER A 81 7.38 -12.74 11.39
CA SER A 81 8.58 -12.24 12.06
C SER A 81 9.64 -11.85 11.04
N GLU A 82 10.33 -10.74 11.30
CA GLU A 82 11.52 -10.36 10.56
C GLU A 82 12.63 -11.39 10.73
N ASP A 83 12.81 -12.29 9.77
CA ASP A 83 14.12 -12.89 9.55
C ASP A 83 15.00 -11.89 8.77
N SER A 84 15.22 -10.73 9.41
CA SER A 84 16.18 -9.71 8.99
C SER A 84 17.54 -9.90 9.66
N GLY A 85 17.86 -11.06 10.25
CA GLY A 85 19.20 -11.34 10.78
C GLY A 85 19.73 -10.30 11.77
N SER A 86 18.91 -9.93 12.77
CA SER A 86 19.36 -9.15 13.91
C SER A 86 20.00 -10.06 14.94
N GLU A 87 21.30 -10.33 14.79
CA GLU A 87 22.18 -10.57 15.93
C GLU A 87 23.47 -9.76 15.72
N GLU A 88 23.43 -8.49 16.14
CA GLU A 88 24.65 -7.86 16.67
C GLU A 88 24.74 -8.27 18.15
N GLY A 89 25.39 -9.41 18.40
CA GLY A 89 25.66 -9.91 19.74
C GLY A 89 26.87 -10.82 19.68
N SER A 90 28.02 -10.31 20.12
CA SER A 90 29.22 -11.11 20.33
C SER A 90 28.96 -12.20 21.37
N GLY A 91 28.86 -13.46 20.91
CA GLY A 91 28.81 -14.64 21.77
C GLY A 91 29.20 -15.88 20.99
N GLU A 92 30.32 -16.51 21.36
CA GLU A 92 30.72 -17.83 20.90
C GLU A 92 29.60 -18.84 21.16
N LEU A 93 29.02 -19.43 20.11
CA LEU A 93 28.21 -20.63 20.23
C LEU A 93 28.70 -21.70 19.27
N ALA A 94 29.03 -22.84 19.87
CA ALA A 94 29.72 -23.96 19.30
C ALA A 94 28.99 -24.62 18.11
N LEU A 95 29.77 -24.89 17.07
CA LEU A 95 29.43 -25.67 15.89
C LEU A 95 28.99 -27.09 16.26
N GLN A 96 27.84 -27.54 15.72
CA GLN A 96 27.49 -28.96 15.57
C GLN A 96 26.77 -29.19 14.22
N PRO A 97 26.83 -30.41 13.66
CA PRO A 97 27.42 -30.64 12.36
C PRO A 97 26.45 -30.54 11.18
N ALA A 98 27.01 -30.12 10.04
CA ALA A 98 26.33 -29.95 8.77
C ALA A 98 25.69 -31.26 8.26
N SER A 99 24.39 -31.22 7.97
CA SER A 99 23.76 -32.18 7.08
C SER A 99 24.31 -31.96 5.65
N LYS A 100 24.55 -33.07 4.94
CA LYS A 100 25.30 -33.16 3.68
C LYS A 100 24.91 -32.06 2.68
N ARG A 101 25.81 -31.08 2.52
CA ARG A 101 25.84 -30.13 1.41
C ARG A 101 25.90 -30.92 0.10
N GLN A 102 24.88 -30.77 -0.75
CA GLN A 102 25.03 -31.06 -2.16
C GLN A 102 26.15 -30.18 -2.71
N LYS A 103 27.03 -30.79 -3.52
CA LYS A 103 28.21 -30.18 -4.13
C LYS A 103 27.78 -28.90 -4.88
N ALA A 104 28.06 -27.74 -4.30
CA ALA A 104 27.96 -26.47 -5.02
C ALA A 104 28.99 -26.50 -6.16
N GLY A 105 28.57 -26.13 -7.37
CA GLY A 105 29.48 -25.92 -8.49
C GLY A 105 30.58 -24.92 -8.12
N ALA A 106 31.73 -25.04 -8.78
CA ALA A 106 32.90 -24.19 -8.57
C ALA A 106 32.50 -22.71 -8.49
N ASP A 107 32.77 -22.10 -7.34
CA ASP A 107 32.59 -20.67 -7.14
C ASP A 107 33.77 -19.98 -7.82
N ASP A 108 33.50 -19.27 -8.93
CA ASP A 108 34.52 -18.47 -9.61
C ASP A 108 35.10 -17.47 -8.60
N GLN A 109 36.38 -17.65 -8.27
CA GLN A 109 37.05 -16.82 -7.28
C GLN A 109 37.22 -15.40 -7.86
N ARG A 110 36.40 -14.44 -7.40
CA ARG A 110 36.43 -13.05 -7.88
C ARG A 110 37.75 -12.36 -7.54
N ILE A 111 38.28 -11.60 -8.50
CA ILE A 111 39.49 -10.79 -8.34
C ILE A 111 39.07 -9.33 -8.10
N TRP A 112 39.57 -8.74 -7.00
CA TRP A 112 39.22 -7.39 -6.56
C TRP A 112 40.39 -6.43 -6.75
N ALA A 113 40.17 -5.34 -7.48
CA ALA A 113 41.16 -4.31 -7.75
C ALA A 113 40.78 -2.94 -7.15
N GLU A 114 41.78 -2.14 -6.81
CA GLU A 114 41.61 -0.75 -6.37
C GLU A 114 41.69 0.20 -7.56
N ARG A 115 40.61 0.23 -8.33
CA ARG A 115 40.41 1.13 -9.48
C ARG A 115 38.97 1.58 -9.54
N ASP A 116 38.68 2.55 -10.39
CA ASP A 116 37.29 2.94 -10.64
C ASP A 116 36.63 2.01 -11.69
N VAL A 117 35.30 1.97 -11.69
CA VAL A 117 34.52 1.23 -12.70
C VAL A 117 34.62 1.95 -14.03
N GLN A 118 34.73 1.18 -15.12
CA GLN A 118 34.55 1.71 -16.46
C GLN A 118 33.12 1.40 -16.94
N PRO A 119 32.19 2.38 -16.88
CA PRO A 119 30.82 2.12 -17.29
C PRO A 119 30.74 1.98 -18.81
N ASP A 120 30.45 0.77 -19.27
CA ASP A 120 30.12 0.46 -20.66
C ASP A 120 28.60 0.36 -20.82
N PHE A 121 27.91 1.49 -20.64
CA PHE A 121 26.47 1.60 -20.87
C PHE A 121 26.20 2.67 -21.91
N SER A 122 25.31 2.37 -22.85
CA SER A 122 24.86 3.35 -23.85
C SER A 122 24.14 4.52 -23.18
N SER A 123 24.41 5.73 -23.67
CA SER A 123 23.62 6.91 -23.34
C SER A 123 22.29 6.85 -24.07
N TRP A 124 21.21 7.20 -23.37
CA TRP A 124 19.87 7.26 -23.95
C TRP A 124 19.24 8.63 -23.68
N THR A 125 18.47 9.14 -24.66
CA THR A 125 17.67 10.35 -24.51
C THR A 125 16.21 9.94 -24.44
N ALA A 126 15.53 10.33 -23.36
CA ALA A 126 14.15 9.94 -23.12
C ALA A 126 13.20 10.66 -24.07
N SER A 127 12.72 9.95 -25.10
CA SER A 127 11.47 10.27 -25.78
C SER A 127 10.42 9.25 -25.33
N ASP A 128 9.29 9.71 -24.82
CA ASP A 128 8.18 8.86 -24.41
C ASP A 128 6.95 9.21 -25.24
N PRO A 129 6.77 8.58 -26.42
CA PRO A 129 5.65 8.86 -27.31
C PRO A 129 4.30 8.64 -26.64
N HIS A 130 4.22 7.72 -25.67
CA HIS A 130 2.99 7.43 -24.94
C HIS A 130 2.60 8.59 -24.01
N ILE A 131 3.57 9.21 -23.34
CA ILE A 131 3.31 10.41 -22.51
C ILE A 131 3.01 11.64 -23.38
N GLU A 132 3.63 11.76 -24.56
CA GLU A 132 3.29 12.81 -25.53
C GLU A 132 1.87 12.67 -26.06
N ASP A 133 1.44 11.45 -26.39
CA ASP A 133 0.07 11.14 -26.79
C ASP A 133 -0.91 11.45 -25.65
N LEU A 134 -0.65 10.98 -24.43
CA LEU A 134 -1.47 11.29 -23.26
C LEU A 134 -1.59 12.80 -22.99
N ARG A 135 -0.52 13.56 -23.22
CA ARG A 135 -0.54 15.02 -23.12
C ARG A 135 -1.47 15.63 -24.18
N SER A 136 -1.44 15.12 -25.41
CA SER A 136 -2.28 15.61 -26.51
C SER A 136 -3.78 15.33 -26.31
N GLN A 137 -4.12 14.28 -25.56
CA GLN A 137 -5.51 13.94 -25.24
C GLN A 137 -6.16 14.89 -24.22
N GLU A 138 -5.36 15.71 -23.51
CA GLU A 138 -5.83 16.68 -22.49
C GLU A 138 -6.84 16.09 -21.49
N LEU A 139 -6.59 14.86 -21.05
CA LEU A 139 -7.50 14.13 -20.16
C LEU A 139 -7.74 14.89 -18.85
N SER A 140 -9.01 14.88 -18.42
CA SER A 140 -9.40 15.38 -17.09
C SER A 140 -8.82 14.51 -15.97
N PRO A 141 -8.81 14.98 -14.70
CA PRO A 141 -8.36 14.15 -13.57
C PRO A 141 -9.07 12.79 -13.48
N VAL A 142 -10.38 12.76 -13.79
CA VAL A 142 -11.14 11.50 -13.85
C VAL A 142 -10.71 10.63 -15.02
N GLY A 143 -10.47 11.20 -16.21
CA GLY A 143 -9.97 10.46 -17.36
C GLY A 143 -8.61 9.82 -17.12
N LEU A 144 -7.71 10.52 -16.41
CA LEU A 144 -6.42 9.98 -15.99
C LEU A 144 -6.56 8.86 -14.95
N PHE A 145 -7.55 8.93 -14.06
CA PHE A 145 -7.85 7.84 -13.12
C PHE A 145 -8.45 6.62 -13.84
N GLU A 146 -9.30 6.85 -14.83
CA GLU A 146 -9.92 5.82 -15.68
C GLU A 146 -8.94 5.15 -16.65
N LEU A 147 -7.68 5.60 -16.76
CA LEU A 147 -6.60 4.79 -17.36
C LEU A 147 -6.29 3.52 -16.55
N PHE A 148 -6.57 3.54 -15.24
CA PHE A 148 -6.30 2.44 -14.33
C PHE A 148 -7.55 1.63 -13.98
N PHE A 149 -8.65 2.34 -13.73
CA PHE A 149 -9.99 1.77 -13.60
C PHE A 149 -10.76 1.97 -14.90
N ASP A 150 -10.22 1.42 -15.99
CA ASP A 150 -10.85 1.47 -17.31
C ASP A 150 -12.15 0.66 -17.34
N GLU A 151 -12.93 0.80 -18.43
CA GLU A 151 -14.18 0.05 -18.59
C GLU A 151 -13.97 -1.47 -18.44
N GLY A 152 -12.84 -1.97 -18.95
CA GLY A 152 -12.47 -3.38 -18.80
C GLY A 152 -12.33 -3.79 -17.34
N THR A 153 -11.61 -3.02 -16.52
CA THR A 153 -11.40 -3.26 -15.09
C THR A 153 -12.68 -3.12 -14.29
N ILE A 154 -13.49 -2.09 -14.57
CA ILE A 154 -14.80 -1.89 -13.94
C ILE A 154 -15.71 -3.08 -14.23
N ASN A 155 -15.87 -3.46 -15.51
CA ASN A 155 -16.72 -4.58 -15.90
C ASN A 155 -16.23 -5.92 -15.32
N PHE A 156 -14.92 -6.09 -15.19
CA PHE A 156 -14.35 -7.27 -14.52
C PHE A 156 -14.75 -7.34 -13.04
N ILE A 157 -14.64 -6.25 -12.29
CA ILE A 157 -15.06 -6.23 -10.88
C ILE A 157 -16.57 -6.47 -10.78
N VAL A 158 -17.36 -5.90 -11.68
CA VAL A 158 -18.81 -6.15 -11.76
C VAL A 158 -19.13 -7.63 -12.00
N ASP A 159 -18.50 -8.27 -12.99
CA ASP A 159 -18.70 -9.70 -13.29
C ASP A 159 -18.35 -10.57 -12.08
N LYS A 160 -17.16 -10.38 -11.50
CA LYS A 160 -16.71 -11.19 -10.35
C LYS A 160 -17.57 -11.00 -9.11
N THR A 161 -18.03 -9.77 -8.87
CA THR A 161 -18.92 -9.45 -7.75
C THR A 161 -20.32 -10.05 -7.93
N ASN A 162 -20.91 -9.93 -9.13
CA ASN A 162 -22.21 -10.54 -9.43
C ASN A 162 -22.13 -12.07 -9.38
N ARG A 163 -21.05 -12.66 -9.89
CA ARG A 163 -20.85 -14.12 -9.85
C ARG A 163 -20.71 -14.62 -8.43
N TYR A 164 -19.94 -13.95 -7.60
CA TYR A 164 -19.81 -14.29 -6.18
C TYR A 164 -21.18 -14.23 -5.46
N ALA A 165 -21.99 -13.21 -5.75
CA ALA A 165 -23.35 -13.14 -5.22
C ALA A 165 -24.23 -14.31 -5.69
N GLN A 166 -24.15 -14.70 -6.97
CA GLN A 166 -24.87 -15.86 -7.50
C GLN A 166 -24.45 -17.17 -6.83
N GLN A 167 -23.15 -17.36 -6.55
CA GLN A 167 -22.63 -18.51 -5.81
C GLN A 167 -23.19 -18.59 -4.36
N LYS A 168 -23.60 -17.45 -3.80
CA LYS A 168 -24.31 -17.36 -2.51
C LYS A 168 -25.83 -17.35 -2.65
N GLY A 169 -26.37 -17.59 -3.84
CA GLY A 169 -27.81 -17.65 -4.11
C GLY A 169 -28.51 -16.29 -4.23
N ILE A 170 -27.76 -15.19 -4.41
CA ILE A 170 -28.29 -13.83 -4.53
C ILE A 170 -28.08 -13.28 -5.94
N ALA A 171 -29.16 -12.79 -6.56
CA ALA A 171 -29.07 -12.02 -7.80
C ALA A 171 -28.80 -10.54 -7.45
N LEU A 172 -27.52 -10.17 -7.37
CA LEU A 172 -27.12 -8.80 -6.97
C LEU A 172 -27.47 -7.75 -8.03
N GLY A 173 -27.27 -8.06 -9.31
CA GLY A 173 -27.56 -7.13 -10.42
C GLY A 173 -26.74 -5.84 -10.34
N LEU A 174 -25.47 -5.92 -9.90
CA LEU A 174 -24.56 -4.79 -9.85
C LEU A 174 -24.28 -4.26 -11.27
N THR A 175 -24.37 -2.95 -11.45
CA THR A 175 -23.98 -2.28 -12.70
C THR A 175 -22.64 -1.56 -12.58
N ALA A 176 -22.03 -1.22 -13.72
CA ALA A 176 -20.81 -0.40 -13.76
C ALA A 176 -21.01 0.97 -13.10
N GLN A 177 -22.17 1.59 -13.30
CA GLN A 177 -22.53 2.89 -12.73
C GLN A 177 -22.58 2.82 -11.19
N GLU A 178 -23.25 1.81 -10.64
CA GLU A 178 -23.30 1.58 -9.19
C GLU A 178 -21.92 1.29 -8.61
N LEU A 179 -21.08 0.53 -9.32
CA LEU A 179 -19.70 0.29 -8.88
C LEU A 179 -18.89 1.59 -8.86
N LYS A 180 -19.04 2.48 -9.86
CA LYS A 180 -18.41 3.82 -9.84
C LYS A 180 -18.88 4.64 -8.62
N CYS A 181 -20.15 4.59 -8.24
CA CYS A 181 -20.62 5.22 -6.99
C CYS A 181 -19.92 4.64 -5.75
N VAL A 182 -19.82 3.31 -5.65
CA VAL A 182 -19.11 2.64 -4.56
C VAL A 182 -17.65 3.09 -4.49
N LEU A 183 -16.93 3.10 -5.62
CA LEU A 183 -15.55 3.59 -5.71
C LEU A 183 -15.46 5.07 -5.28
N GLY A 184 -16.39 5.91 -5.73
CA GLY A 184 -16.46 7.32 -5.33
C GLY A 184 -16.56 7.52 -3.82
N ILE A 185 -17.39 6.73 -3.14
CA ILE A 185 -17.53 6.74 -1.67
C ILE A 185 -16.25 6.25 -0.98
N LEU A 186 -15.59 5.22 -1.52
CA LEU A 186 -14.30 4.75 -0.99
C LEU A 186 -13.24 5.85 -1.07
N ILE A 187 -13.15 6.54 -2.21
CA ILE A 187 -12.22 7.68 -2.39
C ILE A 187 -12.56 8.82 -1.43
N LEU A 188 -13.85 9.17 -1.30
CA LEU A 188 -14.35 10.19 -0.36
C LEU A 188 -13.90 9.90 1.07
N SER A 189 -13.97 8.64 1.49
CA SER A 189 -13.59 8.22 2.84
C SER A 189 -12.13 8.50 3.19
N GLY A 190 -11.27 8.70 2.18
CA GLY A 190 -9.87 9.03 2.40
C GLY A 190 -9.64 10.41 3.01
N TYR A 191 -10.50 11.38 2.67
CA TYR A 191 -10.39 12.77 3.15
C TYR A 191 -11.59 13.25 3.98
N ILE A 192 -12.70 12.50 4.00
CA ILE A 192 -13.80 12.68 4.95
C ILE A 192 -13.90 11.44 5.82
N SER A 193 -13.96 11.62 7.13
CA SER A 193 -14.01 10.51 8.09
C SER A 193 -15.17 10.71 9.03
N TYR A 194 -16.07 9.73 9.07
CA TYR A 194 -17.07 9.62 10.12
C TYR A 194 -16.69 8.52 11.11
N PRO A 195 -17.15 8.60 12.38
CA PRO A 195 -16.96 7.53 13.35
C PRO A 195 -17.55 6.17 12.91
N ARG A 196 -18.63 6.19 12.12
CA ARG A 196 -19.26 4.98 11.55
C ARG A 196 -19.52 5.19 10.07
N ARG A 197 -19.32 4.15 9.25
CA ARG A 197 -19.55 4.24 7.79
C ARG A 197 -20.98 4.64 7.43
N ARG A 198 -21.99 4.13 8.15
CA ARG A 198 -23.40 4.44 7.88
C ARG A 198 -23.72 5.94 7.99
N MET A 199 -22.89 6.73 8.68
CA MET A 199 -23.08 8.18 8.82
C MET A 199 -22.90 8.96 7.51
N PHE A 200 -22.26 8.39 6.49
CA PHE A 200 -22.23 9.00 5.15
C PHE A 200 -23.65 9.18 4.55
N TRP A 201 -24.65 8.45 5.07
CA TRP A 201 -26.07 8.56 4.69
C TRP A 201 -26.94 9.14 5.81
N GLU A 202 -26.35 9.70 6.86
CA GLU A 202 -27.11 10.30 7.94
C GLU A 202 -27.93 11.49 7.41
N THR A 203 -29.10 11.74 8.00
CA THR A 203 -29.99 12.84 7.60
C THR A 203 -29.95 14.02 8.57
N SER A 204 -29.28 13.83 9.71
CA SER A 204 -29.06 14.86 10.71
C SER A 204 -28.21 16.01 10.15
N PRO A 205 -28.55 17.28 10.43
CA PRO A 205 -27.87 18.44 9.83
C PRO A 205 -26.36 18.54 10.09
N ASP A 206 -25.88 17.92 11.16
CA ASP A 206 -24.47 17.92 11.58
C ASP A 206 -23.58 16.97 10.75
N SER A 207 -24.18 15.97 10.11
CA SER A 207 -23.47 14.86 9.46
C SER A 207 -23.97 14.53 8.05
N HIS A 208 -25.10 15.11 7.62
CA HIS A 208 -25.68 14.85 6.32
C HIS A 208 -24.74 15.20 5.16
N HIS A 209 -24.46 14.21 4.32
CA HIS A 209 -23.58 14.34 3.16
C HIS A 209 -24.38 14.15 1.85
N PRO A 210 -24.93 15.22 1.24
CA PRO A 210 -25.86 15.11 0.11
C PRO A 210 -25.25 14.38 -1.09
N LEU A 211 -23.98 14.64 -1.39
CA LEU A 211 -23.25 14.00 -2.49
C LEU A 211 -23.24 12.46 -2.40
N VAL A 212 -23.29 11.88 -1.20
CA VAL A 212 -23.32 10.42 -1.02
C VAL A 212 -24.75 9.91 -0.98
N ALA A 213 -25.59 10.58 -0.18
CA ALA A 213 -26.98 10.17 0.02
C ALA A 213 -27.80 10.19 -1.28
N ASP A 214 -27.50 11.13 -2.18
CA ASP A 214 -28.17 11.27 -3.47
C ASP A 214 -27.60 10.32 -4.54
N ALA A 215 -26.34 9.88 -4.40
CA ALA A 215 -25.66 9.04 -5.39
C ALA A 215 -26.11 7.57 -5.35
N ILE A 216 -26.19 6.98 -4.15
CA ILE A 216 -26.59 5.59 -3.94
C ILE A 216 -27.22 5.43 -2.56
N ARG A 217 -28.25 4.58 -2.45
CA ARG A 217 -28.91 4.33 -1.15
C ARG A 217 -27.99 3.53 -0.23
N ARG A 218 -28.02 3.84 1.08
CA ARG A 218 -27.24 3.15 2.13
C ARG A 218 -27.31 1.63 2.01
N ASP A 219 -28.52 1.07 1.99
CA ASP A 219 -28.70 -0.39 2.01
C ASP A 219 -28.21 -1.05 0.71
N ARG A 220 -28.26 -0.32 -0.41
CA ARG A 220 -27.72 -0.79 -1.69
C ARG A 220 -26.19 -0.77 -1.68
N PHE A 221 -25.58 0.29 -1.14
CA PHE A 221 -24.14 0.34 -0.93
C PHE A 221 -23.66 -0.81 -0.04
N GLU A 222 -24.30 -1.02 1.13
CA GLU A 222 -23.94 -2.09 2.07
C GLU A 222 -24.07 -3.47 1.42
N LEU A 223 -25.13 -3.70 0.64
CA LEU A 223 -25.33 -4.94 -0.10
C LEU A 223 -24.24 -5.16 -1.17
N ILE A 224 -23.93 -4.16 -2.00
CA ILE A 224 -22.88 -4.30 -3.02
C ILE A 224 -21.52 -4.54 -2.35
N PHE A 225 -21.24 -3.77 -1.29
CA PHE A 225 -19.96 -3.81 -0.61
C PHE A 225 -19.73 -5.15 0.11
N SER A 226 -20.78 -5.79 0.65
CA SER A 226 -20.69 -7.11 1.27
C SER A 226 -20.43 -8.24 0.26
N TYR A 227 -20.87 -8.09 -0.99
CA TYR A 227 -20.61 -9.06 -2.06
C TYR A 227 -19.40 -8.73 -2.93
N LEU A 228 -18.74 -7.58 -2.73
CA LEU A 228 -17.57 -7.15 -3.52
C LEU A 228 -16.50 -8.26 -3.56
N HIS A 229 -16.10 -8.63 -4.77
CA HIS A 229 -15.22 -9.78 -5.02
C HIS A 229 -14.40 -9.61 -6.32
N PHE A 230 -13.26 -10.32 -6.42
CA PHE A 230 -12.25 -10.07 -7.45
C PHE A 230 -11.71 -11.33 -8.14
N ALA A 231 -12.28 -12.50 -7.85
CA ALA A 231 -11.90 -13.78 -8.46
C ALA A 231 -13.15 -14.64 -8.71
N ASP A 232 -12.97 -15.82 -9.29
CA ASP A 232 -14.00 -16.86 -9.27
C ASP A 232 -13.61 -17.87 -8.20
N ASN A 233 -14.44 -18.06 -7.16
CA ASN A 233 -14.14 -19.01 -6.09
C ASN A 233 -14.01 -20.46 -6.59
N SER A 234 -14.57 -20.78 -7.76
CA SER A 234 -14.47 -22.12 -8.37
C SER A 234 -13.14 -22.38 -9.11
N GLU A 235 -12.34 -21.35 -9.35
CA GLU A 235 -11.09 -21.41 -10.14
C GLU A 235 -9.86 -20.92 -9.36
N LEU A 236 -9.92 -20.92 -8.02
CA LEU A 236 -8.82 -20.42 -7.19
C LEU A 236 -7.63 -21.39 -7.19
N ASP A 237 -6.43 -20.84 -7.39
CA ASP A 237 -5.18 -21.56 -7.20
C ASP A 237 -4.85 -21.66 -5.70
N GLU A 238 -4.98 -22.86 -5.14
CA GLU A 238 -4.69 -23.13 -3.72
C GLU A 238 -3.21 -22.86 -3.35
N SER A 239 -2.31 -22.84 -4.33
CA SER A 239 -0.90 -22.52 -4.09
C SER A 239 -0.63 -21.02 -3.92
N ASP A 240 -1.57 -20.16 -4.33
CA ASP A 240 -1.49 -18.71 -4.22
C ASP A 240 -2.35 -18.18 -3.06
N ARG A 241 -1.70 -17.73 -1.99
CA ARG A 241 -2.39 -17.14 -0.82
C ARG A 241 -3.17 -15.87 -1.13
N PHE A 242 -2.90 -15.22 -2.26
CA PHE A 242 -3.62 -14.06 -2.74
C PHE A 242 -4.57 -14.39 -3.90
N ALA A 243 -4.91 -15.67 -4.15
CA ALA A 243 -5.76 -16.10 -5.26
C ALA A 243 -7.06 -15.29 -5.41
N LYS A 244 -7.71 -14.92 -4.29
CA LYS A 244 -8.95 -14.11 -4.28
C LYS A 244 -8.80 -12.69 -4.82
N VAL A 245 -7.57 -12.15 -4.88
CA VAL A 245 -7.26 -10.83 -5.43
C VAL A 245 -6.26 -10.88 -6.59
N ARG A 246 -5.67 -12.04 -6.86
CA ARG A 246 -4.67 -12.26 -7.91
C ARG A 246 -5.10 -11.76 -9.28
N PRO A 247 -6.33 -12.03 -9.76
CA PRO A 247 -6.77 -11.52 -11.05
C PRO A 247 -6.73 -9.98 -11.12
N LEU A 248 -7.13 -9.30 -10.04
CA LEU A 248 -7.07 -7.84 -9.96
C LEU A 248 -5.61 -7.35 -9.89
N ILE A 249 -4.73 -8.01 -9.11
CA ILE A 249 -3.29 -7.67 -9.07
C ILE A 249 -2.67 -7.69 -10.48
N VAL A 250 -2.91 -8.76 -11.24
CA VAL A 250 -2.37 -8.91 -12.60
C VAL A 250 -2.87 -7.78 -13.51
N ARG A 251 -4.16 -7.48 -13.45
CA ARG A 251 -4.76 -6.40 -14.24
C ARG A 251 -4.21 -5.03 -13.88
N MET A 252 -4.12 -4.73 -12.59
CA MET A 252 -3.58 -3.44 -12.13
C MET A 252 -2.11 -3.28 -12.48
N ASN A 253 -1.29 -4.33 -12.36
CA ASN A 253 0.09 -4.30 -12.83
C ASN A 253 0.19 -4.02 -14.33
N CYS A 254 -0.69 -4.62 -15.15
CA CYS A 254 -0.75 -4.32 -16.58
C CYS A 254 -1.05 -2.83 -16.83
N ASN A 255 -2.08 -2.27 -16.19
CA ASN A 255 -2.46 -0.87 -16.36
C ASN A 255 -1.38 0.09 -15.83
N PHE A 256 -0.81 -0.20 -14.65
CA PHE A 256 0.26 0.59 -14.05
C PHE A 256 1.50 0.62 -14.94
N GLN A 257 1.90 -0.51 -15.52
CA GLN A 257 3.02 -0.57 -16.46
C GLN A 257 2.72 0.14 -17.78
N LYS A 258 1.54 -0.12 -18.36
CA LYS A 258 1.13 0.47 -19.64
C LYS A 258 1.25 1.99 -19.64
N HIS A 259 0.82 2.62 -18.55
CA HIS A 259 0.79 4.09 -18.42
C HIS A 259 1.97 4.68 -17.63
N ALA A 260 2.96 3.89 -17.22
CA ALA A 260 4.11 4.41 -16.48
C ALA A 260 4.97 5.34 -17.37
N PRO A 261 5.45 6.47 -16.85
CA PRO A 261 6.41 7.27 -17.61
C PRO A 261 7.72 6.50 -17.81
N LEU A 262 8.30 6.64 -18.99
CA LEU A 262 9.57 6.05 -19.38
C LEU A 262 10.70 6.91 -18.84
N GLU A 263 11.31 6.48 -17.74
CA GLU A 263 12.38 7.18 -17.05
C GLU A 263 13.66 6.32 -17.03
N GLU A 264 14.83 6.93 -16.84
CA GLU A 264 16.06 6.17 -16.63
C GLU A 264 16.09 5.53 -15.23
N PHE A 265 15.59 6.24 -14.22
CA PHE A 265 15.80 5.90 -12.81
C PHE A 265 14.56 5.30 -12.16
N TYR A 266 14.71 4.14 -11.53
CA TYR A 266 13.65 3.45 -10.80
C TYR A 266 14.10 3.06 -9.39
N SER A 267 13.17 2.98 -8.44
CA SER A 267 13.41 2.53 -7.08
C SER A 267 12.60 1.27 -6.79
N PHE A 268 13.22 0.28 -6.16
CA PHE A 268 12.58 -0.95 -5.72
C PHE A 268 12.67 -1.09 -4.20
N GLY A 269 11.59 -1.52 -3.57
CA GLY A 269 11.54 -1.65 -2.11
C GLY A 269 10.30 -2.34 -1.58
N GLN A 270 10.08 -2.20 -0.28
CA GLN A 270 8.90 -2.67 0.44
C GLN A 270 7.99 -1.49 0.76
N SER A 271 6.69 -1.70 0.55
CA SER A 271 5.57 -0.84 0.96
C SER A 271 4.62 -1.67 1.84
N THR A 272 3.75 -0.99 2.58
CA THR A 272 2.78 -1.63 3.49
C THR A 272 1.35 -1.36 3.04
N TRP A 273 0.62 -2.43 2.76
CA TRP A 273 -0.82 -2.42 2.62
C TRP A 273 -1.45 -2.64 4.00
N GLU A 274 -1.93 -1.57 4.64
CA GLU A 274 -2.52 -1.65 5.98
C GLU A 274 -3.93 -2.29 5.99
N CYS A 275 -4.08 -3.33 6.81
CA CYS A 275 -5.34 -4.04 7.06
C CYS A 275 -6.12 -3.46 8.26
N LEU A 276 -5.45 -2.87 9.26
CA LEU A 276 -6.08 -2.23 10.43
C LEU A 276 -5.61 -0.79 10.64
N ASP A 277 -6.52 0.13 10.97
CA ASP A 277 -6.18 1.48 11.44
C ASP A 277 -6.18 1.50 12.98
N PRO A 278 -5.06 1.88 13.64
CA PRO A 278 -4.96 1.93 15.10
C PRO A 278 -6.04 2.78 15.77
N ARG A 279 -6.57 3.82 15.07
CA ARG A 279 -7.50 4.81 15.65
C ARG A 279 -8.89 4.27 15.96
N GLY A 280 -9.24 3.09 15.46
CA GLY A 280 -10.52 2.43 15.73
C GLY A 280 -10.51 1.54 16.99
N SER A 281 -9.34 1.29 17.58
CA SER A 281 -9.20 0.38 18.71
C SER A 281 -8.92 1.09 20.02
N ARG A 282 -9.85 0.94 20.98
CA ARG A 282 -9.60 1.31 22.38
C ARG A 282 -8.79 0.25 23.15
N ARG A 283 -8.50 -0.92 22.56
CA ARG A 283 -7.88 -2.07 23.26
C ARG A 283 -6.58 -2.59 22.65
N LEU A 284 -6.30 -2.29 21.39
CA LEU A 284 -5.03 -2.67 20.79
C LEU A 284 -4.05 -1.51 21.01
N PRO A 285 -2.78 -1.79 21.32
CA PRO A 285 -1.74 -0.77 21.29
C PRO A 285 -1.71 -0.11 19.91
N ALA A 286 -0.99 1.00 19.76
CA ALA A 286 -0.92 1.80 18.53
C ALA A 286 -0.18 1.09 17.38
N VAL A 287 -0.58 -0.13 17.08
CA VAL A 287 0.05 -1.10 16.20
C VAL A 287 -0.58 -1.01 14.82
N ARG A 288 0.23 -0.78 13.81
CA ARG A 288 -0.21 -0.87 12.41
C ARG A 288 -0.15 -2.32 11.97
N LEU A 289 -1.28 -2.87 11.56
CA LEU A 289 -1.35 -4.21 10.98
C LEU A 289 -1.43 -4.09 9.46
N GLY A 290 -0.54 -4.78 8.74
CA GLY A 290 -0.55 -4.74 7.28
C GLY A 290 0.07 -5.94 6.58
N TYR A 291 -0.25 -6.06 5.30
CA TYR A 291 0.41 -6.95 4.37
C TYR A 291 1.62 -6.23 3.78
N ARG A 292 2.75 -6.92 3.71
CA ARG A 292 3.96 -6.40 3.06
C ARG A 292 3.83 -6.54 1.55
N VAL A 293 4.19 -5.50 0.81
CA VAL A 293 4.12 -5.45 -0.65
C VAL A 293 5.48 -5.09 -1.20
N TRP A 294 6.03 -5.89 -2.09
CA TRP A 294 7.19 -5.50 -2.88
C TRP A 294 6.73 -4.61 -4.02
N CYS A 295 7.42 -3.50 -4.26
CA CYS A 295 7.03 -2.59 -5.32
C CYS A 295 8.21 -1.96 -6.02
N GLY A 296 8.02 -1.70 -7.31
CA GLY A 296 8.90 -0.92 -8.16
C GLY A 296 8.23 0.40 -8.53
N THR A 297 8.94 1.49 -8.36
CA THR A 297 8.44 2.85 -8.55
C THR A 297 9.38 3.69 -9.40
N THR A 298 8.87 4.74 -10.04
CA THR A 298 9.73 5.82 -10.53
C THR A 298 10.30 6.61 -9.36
N ILE A 299 11.29 7.46 -9.59
CA ILE A 299 11.83 8.32 -8.52
C ILE A 299 10.78 9.26 -7.94
N SER A 300 9.78 9.66 -8.73
CA SER A 300 8.68 10.54 -8.31
C SER A 300 7.61 9.84 -7.48
N GLY A 301 7.68 8.51 -7.35
CA GLY A 301 6.75 7.69 -6.58
C GLY A 301 5.55 7.19 -7.40
N TYR A 302 5.62 7.16 -8.73
CA TYR A 302 4.65 6.44 -9.55
C TYR A 302 4.87 4.93 -9.36
N LEU A 303 3.83 4.18 -9.00
CA LEU A 303 3.89 2.74 -8.83
C LEU A 303 3.82 2.04 -10.19
N VAL A 304 4.90 1.37 -10.58
CA VAL A 304 5.00 0.66 -11.87
C VAL A 304 4.57 -0.79 -11.74
N TRP A 305 4.99 -1.44 -10.65
CA TRP A 305 4.72 -2.86 -10.42
C TRP A 305 4.68 -3.15 -8.93
N PHE A 306 3.81 -4.08 -8.51
CA PHE A 306 3.78 -4.57 -7.14
C PHE A 306 3.44 -6.06 -7.04
N GLU A 307 3.88 -6.68 -5.95
CA GLU A 307 3.60 -8.06 -5.60
C GLU A 307 3.48 -8.18 -4.07
N PRO A 308 2.32 -8.60 -3.54
CA PRO A 308 2.17 -8.90 -2.12
C PRO A 308 3.09 -10.05 -1.69
N SER A 309 3.77 -9.88 -0.56
CA SER A 309 4.65 -10.89 0.01
C SER A 309 3.83 -12.05 0.60
N GLN A 310 4.06 -13.26 0.09
CA GLN A 310 3.41 -14.49 0.58
C GLN A 310 4.16 -15.20 1.71
N GLY A 311 5.33 -14.65 2.08
CA GLY A 311 6.30 -15.32 2.95
C GLY A 311 7.23 -16.24 2.15
N THR A 312 8.33 -16.63 2.79
CA THR A 312 9.44 -17.38 2.16
C THR A 312 9.08 -18.81 1.76
N LEU A 313 8.01 -19.38 2.31
CA LEU A 313 7.58 -20.76 2.04
C LEU A 313 6.88 -20.91 0.68
N PHE A 314 6.27 -19.85 0.17
CA PHE A 314 5.41 -19.88 -1.03
C PHE A 314 6.08 -19.24 -2.24
N THR A 315 7.14 -18.45 -2.04
CA THR A 315 7.88 -17.83 -3.14
C THR A 315 9.26 -18.47 -3.25
N ARG A 316 9.47 -19.22 -4.34
CA ARG A 316 10.75 -19.90 -4.59
C ARG A 316 11.79 -18.90 -5.09
N PRO A 317 13.01 -18.86 -4.52
CA PRO A 317 14.08 -18.05 -5.07
C PRO A 317 14.50 -18.51 -6.46
N GLU A 318 14.86 -17.56 -7.31
CA GLU A 318 15.25 -17.80 -8.71
C GLU A 318 16.77 -17.64 -8.89
N ARG A 319 17.36 -18.43 -9.79
CA ARG A 319 18.77 -18.30 -10.22
C ARG A 319 19.81 -18.31 -9.07
N GLY A 320 19.47 -18.99 -7.98
CA GLY A 320 20.31 -19.05 -6.77
C GLY A 320 20.49 -17.70 -6.08
N LEU A 321 19.57 -16.75 -6.27
CA LEU A 321 19.41 -15.56 -5.44
C LEU A 321 18.61 -15.88 -4.19
N ASP A 322 18.55 -14.94 -3.26
CA ASP A 322 17.55 -14.95 -2.20
C ASP A 322 16.19 -14.45 -2.72
N LEU A 323 15.18 -14.50 -1.87
CA LEU A 323 13.84 -14.01 -2.19
C LEU A 323 13.86 -12.53 -2.62
N GLY A 324 14.60 -11.68 -1.89
CA GLY A 324 14.71 -10.25 -2.19
C GLY A 324 15.28 -9.99 -3.59
N GLY A 325 16.42 -10.61 -3.93
CA GLY A 325 17.00 -10.48 -5.27
C GLY A 325 16.12 -11.05 -6.38
N SER A 326 15.38 -12.12 -6.10
CA SER A 326 14.43 -12.72 -7.06
C SER A 326 13.29 -11.76 -7.40
N MET A 327 12.77 -11.02 -6.42
CA MET A 327 11.72 -10.03 -6.67
C MET A 327 12.22 -8.80 -7.43
N VAL A 328 13.46 -8.37 -7.19
CA VAL A 328 14.12 -7.34 -8.03
C VAL A 328 14.19 -7.81 -9.48
N LEU A 329 14.55 -9.08 -9.73
CA LEU A 329 14.56 -9.62 -11.09
C LEU A 329 13.18 -9.62 -11.74
N ARG A 330 12.13 -10.04 -11.03
CA ARG A 330 10.76 -10.01 -11.56
C ARG A 330 10.31 -8.59 -11.92
N PHE A 331 10.65 -7.59 -11.10
CA PHE A 331 10.39 -6.19 -11.43
C PHE A 331 11.16 -5.74 -12.68
N VAL A 332 12.44 -6.10 -12.77
CA VAL A 332 13.27 -5.77 -13.94
C VAL A 332 12.74 -6.42 -15.21
N ASP A 333 12.30 -7.68 -15.15
CA ASP A 333 11.69 -8.35 -16.29
C ASP A 333 10.38 -7.67 -16.70
N ALA A 334 9.59 -7.17 -15.75
CA ALA A 334 8.42 -6.33 -16.03
C ALA A 334 8.78 -4.98 -16.68
N LEU A 335 9.87 -4.32 -16.26
CA LEU A 335 10.36 -3.11 -16.92
C LEU A 335 10.79 -3.38 -18.37
N ARG A 336 11.49 -4.51 -18.60
CA ARG A 336 12.01 -4.88 -19.93
C ARG A 336 10.92 -5.25 -20.92
N ALA A 337 9.75 -5.68 -20.44
CA ALA A 337 8.57 -5.87 -21.30
C ALA A 337 8.16 -4.58 -22.04
N ARG A 338 8.56 -3.39 -21.54
CA ARG A 338 8.32 -2.09 -22.17
C ARG A 338 9.45 -1.62 -23.08
N GLY A 339 10.56 -2.36 -23.13
CA GLY A 339 11.75 -2.01 -23.90
C GLY A 339 13.04 -2.33 -23.16
N CYS A 340 14.08 -2.69 -23.91
CA CYS A 340 15.42 -2.93 -23.40
C CYS A 340 16.22 -1.61 -23.35
N LEU A 341 15.88 -0.75 -22.39
CA LEU A 341 16.57 0.52 -22.16
C LEU A 341 17.61 0.40 -21.04
N PRO A 342 18.60 1.30 -20.98
CA PRO A 342 19.66 1.28 -19.96
C PRO A 342 19.12 1.80 -18.60
N TYR A 343 18.08 1.15 -18.07
CA TYR A 343 17.45 1.49 -16.79
C TYR A 343 18.45 1.40 -15.65
N HIS A 344 18.26 2.26 -14.65
CA HIS A 344 19.02 2.29 -13.41
C HIS A 344 18.12 2.09 -12.21
N VAL A 345 18.23 0.92 -11.58
CA VAL A 345 17.40 0.54 -10.44
C VAL A 345 18.16 0.73 -9.12
N PHE A 346 17.51 1.40 -8.17
CA PHE A 346 17.99 1.62 -6.81
C PHE A 346 17.22 0.78 -5.81
N PHE A 347 17.91 0.11 -4.89
CA PHE A 347 17.28 -0.70 -3.85
C PHE A 347 18.12 -0.72 -2.57
N ASP A 348 17.47 -1.04 -1.46
CA ASP A 348 18.09 -0.99 -0.13
C ASP A 348 18.98 -2.22 0.19
N LYS A 349 19.52 -2.22 1.41
CA LYS A 349 20.36 -3.29 1.99
C LYS A 349 19.69 -4.63 2.17
N VAL A 350 18.35 -4.70 2.15
CA VAL A 350 17.60 -5.94 2.26
C VAL A 350 17.68 -6.72 0.95
N PHE A 351 17.66 -6.03 -0.20
CA PHE A 351 17.68 -6.67 -1.53
C PHE A 351 19.08 -6.82 -2.13
N THR A 352 20.01 -5.94 -1.76
CA THR A 352 21.30 -5.84 -2.45
C THR A 352 22.24 -7.01 -2.16
N SER A 353 22.82 -7.58 -3.22
CA SER A 353 23.97 -8.49 -3.17
C SER A 353 24.85 -8.34 -4.41
N VAL A 354 26.15 -8.65 -4.31
CA VAL A 354 27.08 -8.63 -5.46
C VAL A 354 26.64 -9.61 -6.56
N LYS A 355 26.08 -10.76 -6.17
CA LYS A 355 25.50 -11.72 -7.13
C LYS A 355 24.34 -11.12 -7.93
N LEU A 356 23.40 -10.44 -7.27
CA LEU A 356 22.30 -9.74 -7.93
C LEU A 356 22.83 -8.66 -8.90
N MET A 357 23.82 -7.87 -8.47
CA MET A 357 24.43 -6.84 -9.31
C MET A 357 25.07 -7.42 -10.57
N SER A 358 25.72 -8.59 -10.47
CA SER A 358 26.28 -9.32 -11.62
C SER A 358 25.18 -9.68 -12.63
N ILE A 359 24.09 -10.29 -12.16
CA ILE A 359 22.97 -10.73 -13.02
C ILE A 359 22.26 -9.54 -13.67
N LEU A 360 22.08 -8.43 -12.95
CA LEU A 360 21.47 -7.21 -13.50
C LEU A 360 22.36 -6.60 -14.59
N ARG A 361 23.67 -6.56 -14.38
CA ARG A 361 24.62 -6.07 -15.38
C ARG A 361 24.62 -6.94 -16.64
N GLU A 362 24.58 -8.27 -16.51
CA GLU A 362 24.44 -9.19 -17.65
C GLU A 362 23.13 -8.97 -18.42
N LYS A 363 22.08 -8.51 -17.74
CA LYS A 363 20.82 -8.04 -18.36
C LYS A 363 20.91 -6.59 -18.89
N GLY A 364 22.07 -5.94 -18.90
CA GLY A 364 22.21 -4.55 -19.36
C GLY A 364 21.49 -3.53 -18.47
N ILE A 365 21.20 -3.88 -17.21
CA ILE A 365 20.52 -3.02 -16.25
C ILE A 365 21.54 -2.45 -15.27
N LYS A 366 21.55 -1.12 -15.15
CA LYS A 366 22.35 -0.41 -14.15
C LYS A 366 21.70 -0.61 -12.78
N ALA A 367 22.51 -0.83 -11.76
CA ALA A 367 22.01 -0.99 -10.40
C ALA A 367 22.92 -0.34 -9.37
N THR A 368 22.31 0.23 -8.34
CA THR A 368 23.02 0.80 -7.18
C THR A 368 22.22 0.56 -5.92
N GLY A 369 22.86 0.05 -4.87
CA GLY A 369 22.18 -0.25 -3.62
C GLY A 369 23.11 -0.23 -2.43
N THR A 370 22.57 0.07 -1.26
CA THR A 370 23.30 -0.16 0.00
C THR A 370 23.41 -1.67 0.23
N VAL A 371 24.54 -2.18 0.73
CA VAL A 371 24.78 -3.63 0.83
C VAL A 371 25.23 -4.04 2.24
N ARG A 372 24.75 -5.20 2.72
CA ARG A 372 25.24 -5.78 3.98
C ARG A 372 26.60 -6.45 3.75
N GLU A 373 27.47 -6.43 4.75
CA GLU A 373 28.84 -6.95 4.64
C GLU A 373 28.90 -8.43 4.23
N HIS A 374 28.04 -9.29 4.79
CA HIS A 374 27.99 -10.70 4.40
C HIS A 374 27.49 -10.95 2.96
N ARG A 375 27.03 -9.91 2.25
CA ARG A 375 26.51 -9.98 0.86
C ARG A 375 27.44 -9.33 -0.16
N THR A 376 28.66 -8.95 0.24
CA THR A 376 29.70 -8.38 -0.64
C THR A 376 30.60 -9.43 -1.29
N ASP A 377 30.27 -10.71 -1.17
CA ASP A 377 30.99 -11.82 -1.83
C ASP A 377 32.50 -11.83 -1.54
N ARG A 378 32.85 -11.67 -0.25
CA ARG A 378 34.22 -11.62 0.26
C ARG A 378 35.09 -10.51 -0.36
N CYS A 379 34.48 -9.46 -0.89
CA CYS A 379 35.20 -8.21 -1.18
C CYS A 379 35.99 -7.78 0.07
N PRO A 380 37.29 -7.43 -0.05
CA PRO A 380 38.12 -7.00 1.06
C PRO A 380 38.30 -5.46 1.11
N PRO A 381 37.24 -4.65 1.38
CA PRO A 381 37.44 -3.25 1.67
C PRO A 381 38.07 -3.09 3.06
N LYS A 382 38.63 -1.91 3.31
CA LYS A 382 39.29 -1.54 4.56
C LYS A 382 38.47 -1.90 5.78
N ASP A 383 39.14 -2.40 6.81
CA ASP A 383 38.51 -2.82 8.06
C ASP A 383 37.61 -1.70 8.63
N PRO A 384 36.36 -2.00 9.04
CA PRO A 384 35.43 -0.99 9.56
C PRO A 384 35.98 -0.23 10.76
N LYS A 385 36.73 -0.89 11.64
CA LYS A 385 37.35 -0.28 12.83
C LYS A 385 38.46 0.68 12.45
N LEU A 386 39.25 0.35 11.43
CA LEU A 386 40.27 1.26 10.89
C LEU A 386 39.62 2.46 10.20
N LEU A 387 38.56 2.25 9.43
CA LEU A 387 37.87 3.35 8.73
C LEU A 387 37.17 4.31 9.70
N ARG A 388 36.63 3.82 10.82
CA ARG A 388 36.06 4.66 11.90
C ARG A 388 37.09 5.59 12.56
N LYS A 389 38.35 5.18 12.59
CA LYS A 389 39.46 6.02 13.09
C LYS A 389 39.87 7.10 12.10
N MET A 390 39.50 6.97 10.82
CA MET A 390 39.77 7.97 9.80
C MET A 390 38.75 9.12 9.87
N LYS A 391 39.10 10.25 9.25
CA LYS A 391 38.23 11.43 9.21
C LYS A 391 36.87 11.08 8.61
N ARG A 392 35.79 11.62 9.18
CA ARG A 392 34.44 11.52 8.62
C ARG A 392 34.44 11.92 7.13
N GLY A 393 33.81 11.09 6.31
CA GLY A 393 33.80 11.14 4.85
C GLY A 393 34.88 10.29 4.18
N SER A 394 35.75 9.61 4.94
CA SER A 394 36.72 8.67 4.36
C SER A 394 35.99 7.48 3.70
N SER A 395 36.44 7.11 2.51
CA SER A 395 35.93 5.98 1.73
C SER A 395 37.05 5.07 1.26
N ASP A 396 36.75 3.80 1.16
CA ASP A 396 37.58 2.76 0.56
C ASP A 396 36.72 1.98 -0.44
N TYR A 397 37.29 1.60 -1.57
CA TYR A 397 36.51 0.95 -2.63
C TYR A 397 37.33 -0.09 -3.38
N LYS A 398 36.64 -1.11 -3.87
CA LYS A 398 37.19 -2.19 -4.68
C LYS A 398 36.23 -2.52 -5.82
N VAL A 399 36.78 -2.87 -6.98
CA VAL A 399 36.03 -3.28 -8.17
C VAL A 399 36.34 -4.74 -8.49
N ASP A 400 35.31 -5.52 -8.78
CA ASP A 400 35.46 -6.85 -9.38
C ASP A 400 35.95 -6.71 -10.83
N GLU A 401 37.14 -7.24 -11.12
CA GLU A 401 37.77 -7.11 -12.43
C GLU A 401 37.00 -7.78 -13.57
N HIS A 402 36.23 -8.83 -13.26
CA HIS A 402 35.51 -9.60 -14.29
C HIS A 402 34.11 -9.07 -14.55
N LYS A 403 33.42 -8.63 -13.48
CA LYS A 403 32.02 -8.20 -13.57
C LYS A 403 31.84 -6.69 -13.46
N GLU A 404 32.90 -5.90 -13.28
CA GLU A 404 32.85 -4.43 -13.12
C GLU A 404 31.86 -3.99 -12.03
N ILE A 405 31.91 -4.64 -10.87
CA ILE A 405 31.05 -4.32 -9.73
C ILE A 405 31.87 -3.61 -8.67
N LEU A 406 31.48 -2.37 -8.36
CA LEU A 406 32.07 -1.56 -7.31
C LEU A 406 31.45 -1.86 -5.97
N VAL A 407 32.27 -2.11 -4.96
CA VAL A 407 31.89 -2.05 -3.55
C VAL A 407 32.64 -0.91 -2.90
N CYS A 408 31.91 0.07 -2.38
CA CYS A 408 32.45 1.23 -1.68
C CYS A 408 32.00 1.20 -0.21
N ARG A 409 32.97 1.22 0.71
CA ARG A 409 32.76 1.39 2.14
C ARG A 409 33.08 2.81 2.54
N ARG A 410 32.13 3.50 3.20
CA ARG A 410 32.30 4.90 3.63
C ARG A 410 31.96 5.07 5.09
N HIS A 411 32.74 5.90 5.77
CA HIS A 411 32.48 6.35 7.14
C HIS A 411 31.83 7.73 7.14
N ASP A 412 30.53 7.79 7.43
CA ASP A 412 29.79 9.06 7.60
C ASP A 412 29.37 9.26 9.07
N SER A 413 28.09 9.11 9.42
CA SER A 413 27.65 8.96 10.82
C SER A 413 27.87 7.53 11.33
N SER A 414 27.76 6.57 10.42
CA SER A 414 28.08 5.16 10.60
C SER A 414 28.90 4.67 9.41
N VAL A 415 29.47 3.47 9.53
CA VAL A 415 30.12 2.79 8.39
C VAL A 415 29.05 2.10 7.58
N SER A 416 28.98 2.41 6.29
CA SER A 416 28.04 1.80 5.36
C SER A 416 28.76 1.30 4.12
N ASN A 417 28.24 0.22 3.53
CA ASN A 417 28.71 -0.29 2.25
C ASN A 417 27.66 0.02 1.18
N THR A 418 28.12 0.45 0.02
CA THR A 418 27.29 0.65 -1.17
C THR A 418 27.89 -0.16 -2.31
N CYS A 419 27.03 -0.75 -3.13
CA CYS A 419 27.41 -1.56 -4.28
C CYS A 419 26.80 -0.95 -5.55
N SER A 420 27.56 -0.90 -6.65
CA SER A 420 27.06 -0.44 -7.93
C SER A 420 27.68 -1.20 -9.10
N SER A 421 26.88 -1.45 -10.14
CA SER A 421 27.32 -2.03 -11.42
C SER A 421 27.52 -0.99 -12.54
N ALA A 422 27.27 0.29 -12.27
CA ALA A 422 27.17 1.32 -13.32
C ALA A 422 27.82 2.66 -12.98
N LEU A 423 28.08 2.94 -11.70
CA LEU A 423 28.72 4.19 -11.29
C LEU A 423 29.99 3.92 -10.52
N GLY A 424 30.99 4.70 -10.88
CA GLY A 424 32.26 4.79 -10.20
C GLY A 424 32.25 5.69 -8.97
N ILE A 425 33.44 6.09 -8.55
CA ILE A 425 33.69 7.05 -7.48
C ILE A 425 33.76 8.48 -8.03
N GLU A 426 34.32 8.66 -9.22
CA GLU A 426 34.45 9.95 -9.91
C GLU A 426 33.17 10.32 -10.71
N PRO A 427 32.91 11.61 -11.01
CA PRO A 427 33.64 12.78 -10.54
C PRO A 427 33.19 13.23 -9.13
N MET A 428 34.14 13.50 -8.23
CA MET A 428 33.86 14.20 -6.96
C MET A 428 33.63 15.71 -7.22
N ARG A 429 32.47 16.11 -7.77
CA ARG A 429 32.19 17.52 -8.11
C ARG A 429 31.99 18.41 -6.87
N LEU A 430 32.67 19.55 -6.84
CA LEU A 430 32.52 20.66 -5.89
C LEU A 430 31.07 21.19 -5.90
N ALA A 431 30.37 21.15 -4.76
CA ALA A 431 29.05 21.76 -4.59
C ALA A 431 29.14 22.95 -3.63
N ARG A 432 28.63 24.12 -4.06
CA ARG A 432 28.51 25.33 -3.24
C ARG A 432 27.23 25.25 -2.40
N GLN A 433 27.35 25.35 -1.06
CA GLN A 433 26.27 25.84 -0.21
C GLN A 433 26.69 27.17 0.40
N HIS A 434 25.81 28.17 0.31
CA HIS A 434 25.91 29.40 1.09
C HIS A 434 25.58 29.06 2.54
N THR A 435 26.58 28.98 3.40
CA THR A 435 26.40 29.09 4.85
C THR A 435 26.87 30.47 5.28
N GLY A 436 25.94 31.26 5.84
CA GLY A 436 26.26 32.46 6.59
C GLY A 436 27.31 32.18 7.66
N ALA A 437 28.11 33.19 7.94
CA ALA A 437 29.32 33.19 8.74
C ALA A 437 29.30 32.29 9.99
N ALA A 438 30.13 31.25 9.99
CA ALA A 438 31.05 30.84 11.07
C ALA A 438 31.58 29.40 10.83
N GLY A 439 32.90 29.27 10.61
CA GLY A 439 33.64 28.01 10.77
C GLY A 439 33.73 27.12 9.52
N ALA A 440 34.75 27.33 8.69
CA ALA A 440 35.07 26.45 7.56
C ALA A 440 35.56 25.07 8.05
N ARG A 441 34.66 24.09 8.15
CA ARG A 441 35.02 22.67 8.28
C ARG A 441 35.43 22.16 6.89
N ALA A 442 36.62 21.57 6.78
CA ALA A 442 37.09 20.92 5.56
C ALA A 442 36.10 19.84 5.09
N GLN A 443 35.38 20.15 4.01
CA GLN A 443 34.23 19.44 3.46
C GLN A 443 34.70 18.22 2.64
N VAL A 444 34.26 17.01 3.02
CA VAL A 444 34.61 15.76 2.30
C VAL A 444 33.41 15.35 1.45
N HIS A 445 33.54 15.44 0.13
CA HIS A 445 32.45 15.16 -0.81
C HIS A 445 32.09 13.66 -0.83
N PRO A 446 30.80 13.31 -1.02
CA PRO A 446 30.39 11.91 -1.22
C PRO A 446 30.78 11.43 -2.64
N PRO A 447 31.14 10.14 -2.81
CA PRO A 447 31.31 9.52 -4.12
C PRO A 447 30.08 9.72 -5.00
N SER A 448 30.29 9.78 -6.31
CA SER A 448 29.21 10.01 -7.29
C SER A 448 28.07 9.00 -7.15
N LEU A 449 28.40 7.71 -6.93
CA LEU A 449 27.42 6.65 -6.66
C LEU A 449 26.51 6.94 -5.46
N LEU A 450 27.06 7.48 -4.36
CA LEU A 450 26.33 7.69 -3.12
C LEU A 450 25.41 8.89 -3.24
N LYS A 451 25.89 9.95 -3.90
CA LYS A 451 25.08 11.11 -4.23
C LYS A 451 23.87 10.70 -5.07
N LEU A 452 24.08 9.93 -6.14
CA LEU A 452 22.96 9.50 -6.98
C LEU A 452 21.99 8.59 -6.21
N TYR A 453 22.50 7.65 -5.40
CA TYR A 453 21.65 6.80 -4.57
C TYR A 453 20.76 7.65 -3.64
N GLN A 454 21.31 8.63 -2.94
CA GLN A 454 20.56 9.53 -2.05
C GLN A 454 19.48 10.33 -2.79
N GLU A 455 19.74 10.74 -4.03
CA GLU A 455 18.79 11.50 -4.84
C GLU A 455 17.66 10.63 -5.42
N LYS A 456 17.96 9.37 -5.79
CA LYS A 456 17.08 8.54 -6.63
C LYS A 456 16.41 7.37 -5.90
N ALA A 457 16.94 6.88 -4.78
CA ALA A 457 16.39 5.72 -4.09
C ALA A 457 15.05 5.97 -3.34
N GLY A 458 14.58 7.22 -3.26
CA GLY A 458 13.41 7.61 -2.45
C GLY A 458 12.03 7.37 -3.06
N GLY A 459 11.91 6.67 -4.19
CA GLY A 459 10.64 6.51 -4.92
C GLY A 459 9.55 5.82 -4.10
N VAL A 460 9.87 4.68 -3.48
CA VAL A 460 8.91 3.91 -2.65
C VAL A 460 8.42 4.72 -1.44
N GLY A 461 9.33 5.42 -0.76
CA GLY A 461 8.96 6.29 0.36
C GLY A 461 8.02 7.43 -0.05
N ARG A 462 8.17 7.97 -1.27
CA ARG A 462 7.25 9.00 -1.80
C ARG A 462 5.85 8.43 -2.09
N LEU A 463 5.77 7.22 -2.64
CA LEU A 463 4.51 6.51 -2.84
C LEU A 463 3.78 6.34 -1.50
N ASP A 464 4.45 5.80 -0.48
CA ASP A 464 3.87 5.55 0.84
C ASP A 464 3.40 6.84 1.51
N GLN A 465 4.20 7.91 1.42
CA GLN A 465 3.84 9.23 1.94
C GLN A 465 2.57 9.79 1.26
N ASN A 466 2.43 9.63 -0.05
CA ASN A 466 1.26 10.11 -0.78
C ASN A 466 0.00 9.31 -0.42
N ILE A 467 0.10 7.98 -0.37
CA ILE A 467 -0.99 7.10 0.03
C ILE A 467 -1.44 7.42 1.46
N ALA A 468 -0.50 7.58 2.40
CA ALA A 468 -0.80 7.81 3.81
C ALA A 468 -1.60 9.09 4.09
N LYS A 469 -1.55 10.11 3.22
CA LYS A 469 -2.25 11.39 3.42
C LYS A 469 -3.77 11.28 3.38
N TYR A 470 -4.32 10.57 2.41
CA TYR A 470 -5.78 10.41 2.27
C TYR A 470 -6.17 8.96 1.97
N ARG A 471 -5.56 8.03 2.69
CA ARG A 471 -5.81 6.59 2.54
C ARG A 471 -7.29 6.28 2.72
N VAL A 472 -7.85 5.43 1.84
CA VAL A 472 -9.24 4.94 1.96
C VAL A 472 -9.49 4.36 3.36
N LYS A 473 -10.57 4.83 4.01
CA LYS A 473 -10.89 4.49 5.41
C LYS A 473 -12.03 3.49 5.54
N ILE A 474 -12.97 3.49 4.61
CA ILE A 474 -14.01 2.46 4.57
C ILE A 474 -13.38 1.12 4.24
N ARG A 475 -13.63 0.12 5.08
CA ARG A 475 -13.15 -1.25 4.91
C ARG A 475 -14.29 -2.23 5.12
N GLY A 476 -14.22 -3.39 4.47
CA GLY A 476 -15.15 -4.49 4.70
C GLY A 476 -14.61 -5.43 5.78
N LEU A 477 -15.38 -6.45 6.12
CA LEU A 477 -14.94 -7.48 7.08
C LEU A 477 -14.34 -8.71 6.38
N LYS A 478 -14.12 -8.65 5.06
CA LYS A 478 -13.31 -9.66 4.37
C LYS A 478 -11.85 -9.25 4.43
N TRP A 479 -10.94 -10.22 4.59
CA TRP A 479 -9.50 -9.94 4.73
C TRP A 479 -8.93 -9.15 3.54
N TYR A 480 -9.42 -9.44 2.33
CA TYR A 480 -9.03 -8.77 1.10
C TYR A 480 -9.77 -7.45 0.84
N SER A 481 -10.72 -7.03 1.68
CA SER A 481 -11.46 -5.78 1.46
C SER A 481 -10.56 -4.54 1.60
N SER A 482 -9.49 -4.63 2.40
CA SER A 482 -8.51 -3.55 2.48
C SER A 482 -7.66 -3.42 1.20
N PHE A 483 -7.65 -4.46 0.35
CA PHE A 483 -6.86 -4.49 -0.89
C PHE A 483 -7.34 -3.46 -1.89
N ILE A 484 -8.66 -3.39 -2.08
CA ILE A 484 -9.24 -2.47 -3.04
C ILE A 484 -8.96 -1.03 -2.63
N GLY A 485 -8.92 -0.73 -1.33
CA GLY A 485 -8.48 0.56 -0.82
C GLY A 485 -7.04 0.90 -1.24
N TYR A 486 -6.10 -0.03 -1.04
CA TYR A 486 -4.71 0.15 -1.46
C TYR A 486 -4.58 0.37 -2.99
N VAL A 487 -5.29 -0.43 -3.78
CA VAL A 487 -5.28 -0.32 -5.25
C VAL A 487 -5.84 1.02 -5.72
N ILE A 488 -6.97 1.47 -5.15
CA ILE A 488 -7.56 2.79 -5.43
C ILE A 488 -6.56 3.90 -5.08
N ASP A 489 -5.92 3.82 -3.92
CA ASP A 489 -4.96 4.82 -3.47
C ASP A 489 -3.71 4.87 -4.38
N ALA A 490 -3.21 3.72 -4.80
CA ALA A 490 -2.10 3.62 -5.75
C ALA A 490 -2.47 4.17 -7.13
N ALA A 491 -3.66 3.83 -7.65
CA ALA A 491 -4.16 4.33 -8.92
C ALA A 491 -4.36 5.87 -8.89
N LEU A 492 -4.87 6.43 -7.80
CA LEU A 492 -5.00 7.87 -7.62
C LEU A 492 -3.64 8.57 -7.56
N ASN A 493 -2.66 7.99 -6.86
CA ASN A 493 -1.30 8.51 -6.86
C ASN A 493 -0.72 8.51 -8.28
N ASN A 494 -0.85 7.40 -9.02
CA ASN A 494 -0.35 7.29 -10.38
C ASN A 494 -1.01 8.31 -11.32
N ALA A 495 -2.34 8.42 -11.27
CA ALA A 495 -3.11 9.38 -12.07
C ALA A 495 -2.71 10.82 -11.77
N TRP A 496 -2.50 11.15 -10.49
CA TRP A 496 -2.02 12.47 -10.08
C TRP A 496 -0.59 12.76 -10.57
N GLN A 497 0.31 11.77 -10.57
CA GLN A 497 1.65 11.93 -11.13
C GLN A 497 1.58 12.17 -12.65
N LEU A 498 0.76 11.42 -13.39
CA LEU A 498 0.53 11.65 -14.82
C LEU A 498 -0.05 13.03 -15.10
N HIS A 499 -1.00 13.49 -14.29
CA HIS A 499 -1.55 14.84 -14.39
C HIS A 499 -0.45 15.90 -14.26
N ARG A 500 0.50 15.74 -13.33
CA ARG A 500 1.61 16.69 -13.16
C ARG A 500 2.59 16.70 -14.33
N ILE A 501 2.73 15.57 -15.04
CA ILE A 501 3.61 15.41 -16.20
C ILE A 501 2.93 15.96 -17.48
N CYS A 502 1.64 15.68 -17.64
CA CYS A 502 0.87 16.05 -18.82
C CYS A 502 0.41 17.51 -18.77
N CYS A 503 0.05 18.02 -17.58
CA CYS A 503 -0.51 19.36 -17.38
C CYS A 503 0.39 20.23 -16.47
N PRO A 504 1.61 20.60 -16.91
CA PRO A 504 2.56 21.32 -16.06
C PRO A 504 2.07 22.72 -15.63
N ASP A 505 1.19 23.35 -16.41
CA ASP A 505 0.66 24.70 -16.15
C ASP A 505 -0.61 24.71 -15.28
N ARG A 506 -1.31 23.57 -15.15
CA ARG A 506 -2.56 23.42 -14.40
C ARG A 506 -2.40 22.51 -13.18
N ARG A 507 -1.30 22.64 -12.45
CA ARG A 507 -0.99 21.75 -11.32
C ARG A 507 -2.05 21.86 -10.23
N VAL A 508 -2.60 20.72 -9.84
CA VAL A 508 -3.47 20.59 -8.66
C VAL A 508 -2.74 19.77 -7.59
N ASP A 509 -3.01 20.08 -6.32
CA ASP A 509 -2.55 19.22 -5.24
C ASP A 509 -3.30 17.88 -5.23
N LEU A 510 -2.78 16.90 -4.47
CA LEU A 510 -3.34 15.55 -4.43
C LEU A 510 -4.77 15.51 -3.86
N LEU A 511 -5.10 16.41 -2.93
CA LEU A 511 -6.45 16.45 -2.34
C LEU A 511 -7.47 16.98 -3.35
N ALA A 512 -7.14 18.07 -4.03
CA ALA A 512 -7.96 18.66 -5.07
C ALA A 512 -8.20 17.67 -6.21
N PHE A 513 -7.16 16.94 -6.63
CA PHE A 513 -7.27 15.86 -7.62
C PHE A 513 -8.27 14.79 -7.17
N ARG A 514 -8.12 14.27 -5.94
CA ARG A 514 -9.02 13.26 -5.37
C ARG A 514 -10.46 13.75 -5.27
N ARG A 515 -10.67 14.98 -4.78
CA ARG A 515 -11.99 15.60 -4.68
C ARG A 515 -12.68 15.69 -6.03
N TYR A 516 -11.95 16.08 -7.08
CA TYR A 516 -12.49 16.14 -8.43
C TYR A 516 -12.99 14.76 -8.89
N VAL A 517 -12.14 13.72 -8.78
CA VAL A 517 -12.51 12.35 -9.15
C VAL A 517 -13.74 11.88 -8.36
N THR A 518 -13.77 12.15 -7.05
CA THR A 518 -14.93 11.79 -6.21
C THR A 518 -16.22 12.47 -6.65
N CYS A 519 -16.20 13.79 -6.85
CA CYS A 519 -17.39 14.54 -7.28
C CYS A 519 -17.93 13.98 -8.60
N VAL A 520 -17.07 13.77 -9.60
CA VAL A 520 -17.51 13.22 -10.89
C VAL A 520 -18.12 11.83 -10.74
N TYR A 521 -17.49 10.95 -9.97
CA TYR A 521 -17.98 9.59 -9.75
C TYR A 521 -19.33 9.58 -9.03
N LEU A 522 -19.56 10.47 -8.06
CA LEU A 522 -20.81 10.49 -7.29
C LEU A 522 -21.94 11.28 -7.96
N GLU A 523 -21.64 12.33 -8.71
CA GLU A 523 -22.63 13.16 -9.39
C GLU A 523 -23.11 12.52 -10.70
N SER A 524 -22.18 12.04 -11.53
CA SER A 524 -22.49 11.56 -12.89
C SER A 524 -23.15 10.18 -12.89
N ASN A 525 -23.00 9.43 -11.79
CA ASN A 525 -23.49 8.07 -11.66
C ASN A 525 -24.66 7.96 -10.67
N ALA A 526 -25.16 9.07 -10.15
CA ALA A 526 -26.28 9.09 -9.21
C ALA A 526 -27.54 8.44 -9.82
N ASP A 527 -28.16 7.53 -9.07
CA ASP A 527 -29.34 6.81 -9.55
C ASP A 527 -30.61 7.68 -9.39
N THR A 528 -30.84 8.54 -10.37
CA THR A 528 -31.98 9.49 -10.40
C THR A 528 -33.35 8.80 -10.48
N THR A 529 -33.40 7.52 -10.83
CA THR A 529 -34.64 6.75 -11.01
C THR A 529 -35.25 6.25 -9.69
N SER A 530 -34.46 6.22 -8.62
CA SER A 530 -34.85 5.66 -7.31
C SER A 530 -35.26 6.70 -6.26
N GLN A 531 -35.51 7.96 -6.66
CA GLN A 531 -36.07 9.01 -5.79
C GLN A 531 -37.52 8.69 -5.38
N GLY A 532 -37.71 7.63 -4.61
CA GLY A 532 -38.89 7.43 -3.79
C GLY A 532 -39.07 8.63 -2.85
N ARG A 533 -40.33 9.05 -2.67
CA ARG A 533 -40.78 10.19 -1.83
C ARG A 533 -39.72 10.64 -0.83
N ARG A 534 -39.15 11.84 -1.05
CA ARG A 534 -38.26 12.55 -0.13
C ARG A 534 -38.61 12.22 1.31
N GLY A 535 -37.72 11.46 1.96
CA GLY A 535 -37.87 11.04 3.34
C GLY A 535 -38.15 12.23 4.23
N ARG A 536 -39.09 12.03 5.14
CA ARG A 536 -39.58 12.97 6.14
C ARG A 536 -38.39 13.64 6.86
N ARG A 537 -38.16 14.95 6.60
CA ARG A 537 -37.31 15.82 7.43
C ARG A 537 -37.65 15.55 8.91
N LEU A 538 -36.75 14.89 9.64
CA LEU A 538 -36.84 14.65 11.07
C LEU A 538 -36.48 15.98 11.76
N GLU A 539 -37.50 16.81 12.00
CA GLU A 539 -37.40 17.98 12.87
C GLU A 539 -37.97 17.56 14.23
N THR A 540 -37.10 17.20 15.17
CA THR A 540 -37.55 16.74 16.49
C THR A 540 -37.26 17.74 17.62
N GLU A 541 -36.53 18.83 17.39
CA GLU A 541 -36.25 19.80 18.47
C GLU A 541 -36.83 21.20 18.20
N SER A 542 -36.65 21.77 17.00
CA SER A 542 -37.20 23.11 16.66
C SER A 542 -38.73 23.17 16.58
N ARG A 543 -39.40 22.01 16.58
CA ARG A 543 -40.86 21.89 16.56
C ARG A 543 -41.49 22.34 17.89
N PHE A 544 -40.78 22.17 19.01
CA PHE A 544 -41.33 22.34 20.36
C PHE A 544 -40.95 23.66 21.03
N ASP A 545 -40.11 24.48 20.40
CA ASP A 545 -39.59 25.72 20.97
C ASP A 545 -40.60 26.88 21.02
N MET A 546 -41.79 26.71 20.44
CA MET A 546 -42.88 27.70 20.36
C MET A 546 -42.47 29.10 19.85
N THR A 547 -41.29 29.22 19.25
CA THR A 547 -40.68 30.50 18.88
C THR A 547 -40.62 30.63 17.36
N GLY A 548 -41.20 31.68 16.78
CA GLY A 548 -41.14 31.92 15.33
C GLY A 548 -41.96 30.95 14.46
N HIS A 549 -42.99 30.30 15.03
CA HIS A 549 -43.94 29.49 14.26
C HIS A 549 -45.13 30.36 13.83
N TRP A 550 -45.31 30.55 12.52
CA TRP A 550 -46.43 31.32 11.94
C TRP A 550 -47.26 30.45 11.00
N ILE A 551 -48.57 30.66 10.98
CA ILE A 551 -49.47 30.02 10.02
C ILE A 551 -49.50 30.87 8.77
N ILE A 552 -49.08 30.27 7.65
CA ILE A 552 -49.15 30.90 6.34
C ILE A 552 -50.04 30.09 5.40
N HIS A 553 -50.72 30.78 4.49
CA HIS A 553 -51.46 30.15 3.41
C HIS A 553 -50.52 29.61 2.33
N GLN A 554 -50.88 28.48 1.74
CA GLN A 554 -50.16 27.86 0.64
C GLN A 554 -51.14 27.56 -0.50
N HIS A 555 -50.70 27.76 -1.74
CA HIS A 555 -51.53 27.52 -2.93
C HIS A 555 -51.83 26.03 -3.17
N LYS A 556 -50.90 25.14 -2.78
CA LYS A 556 -51.06 23.68 -2.91
C LYS A 556 -51.65 23.08 -1.63
N ARG A 557 -52.69 22.25 -1.74
CA ARG A 557 -53.24 21.51 -0.60
C ARG A 557 -52.27 20.40 -0.17
N THR A 558 -51.90 20.37 1.10
CA THR A 558 -51.12 19.28 1.70
C THR A 558 -51.91 18.62 2.83
N ARG A 559 -51.41 17.53 3.42
CA ARG A 559 -52.07 16.89 4.57
C ARG A 559 -51.60 17.52 5.88
N CYS A 560 -52.56 17.76 6.78
CA CYS A 560 -52.29 18.23 8.14
C CYS A 560 -51.42 17.22 8.89
N ALA A 561 -50.34 17.68 9.49
CA ALA A 561 -49.39 16.82 10.19
C ALA A 561 -49.95 16.22 11.49
N LEU A 562 -51.06 16.75 12.03
CA LEU A 562 -51.72 16.25 13.24
C LEU A 562 -52.92 15.35 12.95
N CYS A 563 -53.84 15.77 12.07
CA CYS A 563 -55.10 15.06 11.82
C CYS A 563 -55.18 14.39 10.43
N HIS A 564 -54.11 14.48 9.64
CA HIS A 564 -53.97 13.86 8.30
C HIS A 564 -54.99 14.25 7.23
N SER A 565 -55.90 15.19 7.55
CA SER A 565 -56.89 15.77 6.62
C SER A 565 -56.27 16.87 5.76
N GLN A 566 -56.86 17.17 4.59
CA GLN A 566 -56.33 18.18 3.67
C GLN A 566 -56.36 19.60 4.29
N THR A 567 -55.31 20.37 4.04
CA THR A 567 -55.16 21.76 4.51
C THR A 567 -54.48 22.65 3.46
N ASN A 568 -54.86 23.93 3.43
CA ASN A 568 -54.26 25.01 2.65
C ASN A 568 -53.39 25.94 3.51
N THR A 569 -53.10 25.56 4.75
CA THR A 569 -52.22 26.30 5.66
C THR A 569 -51.04 25.45 6.09
N ARG A 570 -49.88 26.07 6.25
CA ARG A 570 -48.65 25.45 6.75
C ARG A 570 -47.99 26.30 7.83
N CYS A 571 -47.20 25.66 8.69
CA CYS A 571 -46.26 26.38 9.55
C CYS A 571 -45.08 26.87 8.70
N GLU A 572 -44.75 28.16 8.76
CA GLU A 572 -43.63 28.76 8.03
C GLU A 572 -42.28 28.17 8.47
N LYS A 573 -42.09 27.96 9.77
CA LYS A 573 -40.84 27.42 10.32
C LYS A 573 -40.67 25.93 10.06
N CYS A 574 -41.69 25.12 10.33
CA CYS A 574 -41.65 23.66 10.14
C CYS A 574 -41.89 23.21 8.69
N GLN A 575 -42.38 24.10 7.82
CA GLN A 575 -42.78 23.81 6.44
C GLN A 575 -43.76 22.60 6.29
N LYS A 576 -44.57 22.33 7.32
CA LYS A 576 -45.60 21.27 7.34
C LYS A 576 -47.00 21.86 7.22
N GLY A 577 -47.85 21.18 6.46
CA GLY A 577 -49.29 21.49 6.44
C GLY A 577 -49.88 21.29 7.83
N VAL A 578 -50.53 22.31 8.39
CA VAL A 578 -51.18 22.25 9.71
C VAL A 578 -52.39 23.17 9.68
N HIS A 579 -53.58 22.68 10.07
CA HIS A 579 -54.76 23.55 10.23
C HIS A 579 -54.55 24.54 11.38
N ALA A 580 -55.20 25.70 11.32
CA ALA A 580 -55.24 26.66 12.42
C ALA A 580 -55.64 26.02 13.77
N LYS A 581 -56.69 25.18 13.77
CA LYS A 581 -57.14 24.44 14.96
C LYS A 581 -56.14 23.38 15.46
N CYS A 582 -55.27 22.87 14.59
CA CYS A 582 -54.29 21.84 14.91
C CYS A 582 -52.93 22.44 15.31
N PHE A 583 -52.71 23.73 15.07
CA PHE A 583 -51.42 24.38 15.16
C PHE A 583 -50.80 24.29 16.56
N ARG A 584 -51.53 24.71 17.60
CA ARG A 584 -51.02 24.68 18.98
C ARG A 584 -50.68 23.25 19.40
N LYS A 585 -51.61 22.31 19.23
CA LYS A 585 -51.40 20.89 19.59
C LYS A 585 -50.23 20.25 18.83
N TYR A 586 -50.00 20.65 17.58
CA TYR A 586 -48.90 20.14 16.77
C TYR A 586 -47.51 20.62 17.24
N HIS A 587 -47.40 21.79 17.89
CA HIS A 587 -46.11 22.32 18.38
C HIS A 587 -45.88 22.06 19.87
N THR A 588 -46.84 21.49 20.59
CA THR A 588 -46.75 21.19 22.04
C THR A 588 -46.86 19.70 22.39
N ARG A 589 -47.10 18.82 21.42
CA ARG A 589 -47.18 17.34 21.55
C ARG A 589 -46.49 16.71 20.36
#